data_AF-A0A822XS50-F1
#
_entry.id   AF-A0A822XS50-F1
#
_cell.length_a   1.000
_cell.length_b   1.000
_cell.length_c   1.000
_cell.angle_alpha   90.00
_cell.angle_beta   90.00
_cell.angle_gamma   90.00
#
_symmetry.space_group_name_H-M   'P 1'
#
loop_
_entity.id
_entity.type
_entity.pdbx_description
1 polymer ?
#
loop_
_entity_poly.entity_id
_entity_poly.type
_entity_poly.pdbx_seq_one_letter_code
_entity_poly.pdbx_strand_id
1 'polypeptide(L)'
;MLIVLGDVSARGSDLTHDKWLSVIQQLQRMLGPFLGLPLHIVLGDRDIGECSKINAKFVNRIASNFPGLDSAGCGSFEVSNISFVSLNAVALLCGDNDLRFGVEKIIEKESVDLQTHTNAATEIANETTNSETNFSNFVWRENTMLSGSGPVLLLHFPLHSTLNSNCAAVNALNQSPSPCHHKSLKTFGNRRLAGAGPYDLLHTVPPNETEYIFQALKPRYFCVGT
;
A
#
# COMPACT_ATOMS: atom_id res chain seq x y z
N MET A 1 -7.18 9.89 10.62
CA MET A 1 -6.06 9.76 9.67
C MET A 1 -6.61 9.87 8.26
N LEU A 2 -5.86 10.50 7.34
CA LEU A 2 -6.17 10.58 5.92
C LEU A 2 -5.06 9.86 5.12
N ILE A 3 -5.46 8.99 4.20
CA ILE A 3 -4.55 8.27 3.31
C ILE A 3 -4.90 8.64 1.88
N VAL A 4 -3.89 9.04 1.09
CA VAL A 4 -4.03 9.31 -0.35
C VAL A 4 -3.16 8.31 -1.10
N LEU A 5 -3.77 7.51 -1.98
CA LEU A 5 -3.09 6.47 -2.74
C LEU A 5 -2.60 7.01 -4.09
N GLY A 6 -1.71 7.99 -4.07
CA GLY A 6 -1.05 8.52 -5.27
C GLY A 6 -1.89 9.41 -6.17
N ASP A 7 -1.28 9.76 -7.29
CA ASP A 7 -1.81 10.61 -8.36
C ASP A 7 -2.31 11.96 -7.84
N VAL A 8 -1.48 12.60 -7.01
CA VAL A 8 -1.73 13.96 -6.53
C VAL A 8 -1.79 14.94 -7.70
N SER A 9 -0.98 14.73 -8.73
CA SER A 9 -1.04 15.49 -9.98
C SER A 9 -1.25 14.58 -11.18
N ALA A 10 -2.17 14.97 -12.05
CA ALA A 10 -2.40 14.26 -13.31
C ALA A 10 -1.17 14.24 -14.26
N ARG A 11 -0.20 15.13 -14.03
CA ARG A 11 1.04 15.27 -14.83
C ARG A 11 2.26 15.55 -13.95
N GLY A 12 2.28 15.03 -12.72
CA GLY A 12 3.33 15.31 -11.73
C GLY A 12 4.74 15.09 -12.25
N SER A 13 4.94 14.00 -12.98
CA SER A 13 6.24 13.61 -13.54
C SER A 13 6.81 14.58 -14.58
N ASP A 14 5.96 15.37 -15.23
CA ASP A 14 6.36 16.39 -16.21
C ASP A 14 6.66 17.76 -15.56
N LEU A 15 6.43 17.91 -14.25
CA LEU A 15 6.53 19.21 -13.59
C LEU A 15 7.96 19.58 -13.17
N THR A 16 8.26 20.87 -13.28
CA THR A 16 9.44 21.45 -12.63
C THR A 16 9.26 21.47 -11.11
N HIS A 17 10.31 21.78 -10.35
CA HIS A 17 10.26 21.73 -8.88
C HIS A 17 9.23 22.70 -8.34
N ASP A 18 9.26 23.93 -8.82
CA ASP A 18 8.39 25.00 -8.36
C ASP A 18 6.92 24.72 -8.71
N LYS A 19 6.67 24.09 -9.87
CA LYS A 19 5.33 23.65 -10.26
C LYS A 19 4.84 22.50 -9.40
N TRP A 20 5.70 21.55 -9.06
CA TRP A 20 5.37 20.48 -8.12
C TRP A 20 5.02 21.04 -6.74
N LEU A 21 5.85 21.95 -6.19
CA LEU A 21 5.56 22.62 -4.92
C LEU A 21 4.22 23.37 -4.96
N SER A 22 3.88 23.99 -6.09
CA SER A 22 2.58 24.65 -6.28
C SER A 22 1.41 23.66 -6.22
N VAL A 23 1.57 22.43 -6.74
CA VAL A 23 0.57 21.35 -6.60
C VAL A 23 0.41 20.96 -5.14
N ILE A 24 1.51 20.77 -4.40
CA ILE A 24 1.45 20.39 -2.98
C ILE A 24 0.74 21.47 -2.15
N GLN A 25 1.04 22.74 -2.40
CA GLN A 25 0.35 23.86 -1.74
C GLN A 25 -1.16 23.89 -2.08
N GLN A 26 -1.53 23.58 -3.32
CA GLN A 26 -2.94 23.47 -3.71
C GLN A 26 -3.63 22.30 -3.01
N LEU A 27 -2.99 21.13 -2.95
CA LEU A 27 -3.49 19.98 -2.20
C LEU A 27 -3.72 20.36 -0.74
N GLN A 28 -2.75 20.99 -0.08
CA GLN A 28 -2.89 21.43 1.32
C GLN A 28 -4.08 22.38 1.50
N ARG A 29 -4.25 23.36 0.60
CA ARG A 29 -5.41 24.27 0.63
C ARG A 29 -6.74 23.54 0.45
N MET A 30 -6.79 22.53 -0.43
CA MET A 30 -7.99 21.72 -0.66
C MET A 30 -8.32 20.83 0.54
N LEU A 31 -7.31 20.24 1.18
CA LEU A 31 -7.48 19.45 2.40
C LEU A 31 -7.98 20.32 3.57
N GLY A 32 -7.60 21.60 3.59
CA GLY A 32 -8.18 22.62 4.48
C GLY A 32 -8.22 22.16 5.94
N PRO A 33 -9.41 22.02 6.57
CA PRO A 33 -9.53 21.64 7.97
C PRO A 33 -9.01 20.22 8.27
N PHE A 34 -8.91 19.34 7.27
CA PHE A 34 -8.42 17.98 7.44
C PHE A 34 -6.90 17.89 7.62
N LEU A 35 -6.15 18.99 7.44
CA LEU A 35 -4.71 19.04 7.71
C LEU A 35 -4.35 18.79 9.18
N GLY A 36 -5.30 18.93 10.11
CA GLY A 36 -5.11 18.56 11.51
C GLY A 36 -5.11 17.05 11.76
N LEU A 37 -5.47 16.23 10.77
CA LEU A 37 -5.40 14.77 10.86
C LEU A 37 -4.03 14.28 10.36
N PRO A 38 -3.48 13.20 10.93
CA PRO A 38 -2.33 12.52 10.34
C PRO A 38 -2.58 12.20 8.87
N LEU A 39 -1.69 12.63 7.98
CA LEU A 39 -1.79 12.50 6.53
C LEU A 39 -0.63 11.66 6.01
N HIS A 40 -0.95 10.60 5.27
CA HIS A 40 0.02 9.80 4.53
C HIS A 40 -0.33 9.77 3.05
N ILE A 41 0.67 10.00 2.18
CA ILE A 41 0.48 10.05 0.73
C ILE A 41 1.45 9.07 0.10
N VAL A 42 0.93 8.10 -0.64
CA VAL A 42 1.71 7.17 -1.47
C VAL A 42 1.98 7.81 -2.82
N LEU A 43 3.08 7.49 -3.50
CA LEU A 43 3.34 7.98 -4.86
C LEU A 43 2.56 7.20 -5.91
N GLY A 44 1.91 7.91 -6.83
CA GLY A 44 1.26 7.32 -8.00
C GLY A 44 2.11 7.44 -9.26
N ASP A 45 1.67 6.76 -10.32
CA ASP A 45 2.41 6.76 -11.58
C ASP A 45 2.38 8.11 -12.30
N ARG A 46 1.33 8.90 -12.10
CA ARG A 46 1.28 10.25 -12.66
C ARG A 46 2.20 11.21 -11.90
N ASP A 47 2.51 10.91 -10.64
CA ASP A 47 3.42 11.71 -9.82
C ASP A 47 4.88 11.51 -10.24
N ILE A 48 5.30 10.27 -10.51
CA ILE A 48 6.72 9.93 -10.78
C ILE A 48 7.03 9.41 -12.19
N GLY A 49 6.03 9.05 -12.99
CA GLY A 49 6.17 8.72 -14.41
C GLY A 49 6.45 7.25 -14.70
N GLU A 50 6.82 6.98 -15.95
CA GLU A 50 7.09 5.63 -16.47
C GLU A 50 8.49 5.12 -16.08
N CYS A 51 8.70 3.81 -16.23
CA CYS A 51 9.98 3.14 -15.95
C CYS A 51 11.20 3.78 -16.61
N SER A 52 11.04 4.37 -17.79
CA SER A 52 12.12 5.04 -18.51
C SER A 52 12.55 6.38 -17.88
N LYS A 53 11.72 6.96 -17.01
CA LYS A 53 11.89 8.29 -16.40
C LYS A 53 12.21 8.24 -14.91
N ILE A 54 11.90 7.13 -14.23
CA ILE A 54 12.15 7.02 -12.79
C ILE A 54 13.65 6.87 -12.49
N ASN A 55 14.10 7.57 -11.45
CA ASN A 55 15.42 7.41 -10.84
C ASN A 55 15.37 7.91 -9.38
N ALA A 56 16.32 7.46 -8.56
CA ALA A 56 16.41 7.76 -7.13
C ALA A 56 16.40 9.25 -6.82
N LYS A 57 17.15 10.07 -7.58
CA LYS A 57 17.23 11.52 -7.33
C LYS A 57 15.89 12.20 -7.60
N PHE A 58 15.23 11.83 -8.69
CA PHE A 58 13.94 12.39 -9.06
C PHE A 58 12.85 11.97 -8.06
N VAL A 59 12.74 10.68 -7.75
CA VAL A 59 11.75 10.17 -6.79
C VAL A 59 11.95 10.76 -5.41
N ASN A 60 13.19 10.82 -4.90
CA ASN A 60 13.48 11.45 -3.61
C ASN A 60 13.03 12.92 -3.57
N ARG A 61 13.24 13.67 -4.65
CA ARG A 61 12.79 15.07 -4.72
C ARG A 61 11.27 15.21 -4.68
N ILE A 62 10.53 14.24 -5.20
CA ILE A 62 9.06 14.22 -5.13
C ILE A 62 8.61 13.76 -3.73
N ALA A 63 9.14 12.62 -3.28
CA ALA A 63 8.82 11.98 -2.00
C ALA A 63 9.10 12.87 -0.78
N SER A 64 10.18 13.66 -0.80
CA SER A 64 10.57 14.53 0.31
C SER A 64 9.57 15.63 0.66
N ASN A 65 8.55 15.86 -0.19
CA ASN A 65 7.44 16.79 0.09
C ASN A 65 6.31 16.12 0.87
N PHE A 66 6.35 14.79 1.03
CA PHE A 66 5.34 14.02 1.74
C PHE A 66 5.91 13.49 3.06
N PRO A 67 5.17 13.65 4.18
CA PRO A 67 5.62 13.18 5.47
C PRO A 67 5.72 11.65 5.47
N GLY A 68 6.82 11.12 6.02
CA GLY A 68 6.98 9.68 6.24
C GLY A 68 7.44 8.86 5.03
N LEU A 69 7.70 9.49 3.88
CA LEU A 69 8.33 8.82 2.74
C LEU A 69 9.86 8.93 2.76
N ASP A 70 10.53 7.86 2.35
CA ASP A 70 11.97 7.79 2.15
C ASP A 70 12.38 8.18 0.72
N SER A 71 13.68 8.07 0.41
CA SER A 71 14.22 8.40 -0.91
C SER A 71 13.74 7.49 -2.05
N ALA A 72 13.22 6.30 -1.72
CA ALA A 72 12.63 5.38 -2.70
C ALA A 72 11.12 5.64 -2.89
N GLY A 73 10.52 6.54 -2.11
CA GLY A 73 9.09 6.80 -2.11
C GLY A 73 8.28 5.77 -1.31
N CYS A 74 8.94 5.07 -0.38
CA CYS A 74 8.33 4.10 0.52
C CYS A 74 8.21 4.68 1.92
N GLY A 75 7.38 4.08 2.78
CA GLY A 75 7.19 4.55 4.16
C GLY A 75 6.68 3.43 5.06
N SER A 76 6.98 3.52 6.34
CA SER A 76 6.40 2.66 7.39
C SER A 76 6.08 3.53 8.60
N PHE A 77 4.90 3.32 9.19
CA PHE A 77 4.43 4.06 10.36
C PHE A 77 3.38 3.25 11.11
N GLU A 78 3.12 3.63 12.36
CA GLU A 78 2.19 2.92 13.24
C GLU A 78 1.10 3.87 13.74
N VAL A 79 -0.15 3.40 13.76
CA VAL A 79 -1.28 4.10 14.37
C VAL A 79 -2.05 3.12 15.23
N SER A 80 -2.09 3.38 16.54
CA SER A 80 -2.86 2.58 17.50
C SER A 80 -2.55 1.07 17.43
N ASN A 81 -1.27 0.70 17.48
CA ASN A 81 -0.79 -0.69 17.38
C ASN A 81 -1.09 -1.39 16.04
N ILE A 82 -1.38 -0.62 14.99
CA ILE A 82 -1.51 -1.11 13.62
C ILE A 82 -0.33 -0.54 12.82
N SER A 83 0.53 -1.43 12.33
CA SER A 83 1.60 -1.06 11.41
C SER A 83 1.03 -0.86 10.00
N PHE A 84 1.54 0.16 9.31
CA PHE A 84 1.23 0.46 7.92
C PHE A 84 2.53 0.54 7.15
N VAL A 85 2.56 -0.11 5.98
CA VAL A 85 3.68 -0.02 5.04
C VAL A 85 3.17 0.50 3.71
N SER A 86 3.75 1.58 3.22
CA SER A 86 3.54 2.07 1.86
C SER A 86 4.73 1.76 0.98
N LEU A 87 4.49 1.19 -0.19
CA LEU A 87 5.54 0.86 -1.15
C LEU A 87 5.37 1.64 -2.45
N ASN A 88 6.49 1.96 -3.09
CA ASN A 88 6.52 2.53 -4.42
C ASN A 88 6.16 1.46 -5.47
N ALA A 89 4.88 1.42 -5.85
CA ALA A 89 4.36 0.43 -6.78
C ALA A 89 4.95 0.55 -8.20
N VAL A 90 5.36 1.76 -8.62
CA VAL A 90 6.02 1.98 -9.92
C VAL A 90 7.43 1.37 -9.91
N ALA A 91 8.18 1.56 -8.82
CA ALA A 91 9.49 0.92 -8.66
C ALA A 91 9.38 -0.61 -8.67
N LEU A 92 8.35 -1.18 -8.06
CA LEU A 92 8.06 -2.63 -8.15
C LEU A 92 7.71 -3.05 -9.58
N LEU A 93 6.89 -2.28 -10.29
CA LEU A 93 6.49 -2.56 -11.67
C LEU A 93 7.67 -2.54 -12.65
N CYS A 94 8.62 -1.62 -12.45
CA CYS A 94 9.73 -1.40 -13.36
C CYS A 94 10.87 -2.41 -13.22
N GLY A 95 10.81 -3.31 -12.23
CA GLY A 95 11.79 -4.39 -12.06
C GLY A 95 13.16 -3.84 -11.68
N ASP A 96 14.14 -3.98 -12.55
CA ASP A 96 15.53 -3.56 -12.31
C ASP A 96 15.68 -2.04 -12.43
N ASN A 97 15.66 -1.35 -11.29
CA ASN A 97 15.86 0.09 -11.19
C ASN A 97 16.55 0.45 -9.87
N ASP A 98 17.11 1.65 -9.79
CA ASP A 98 17.88 2.12 -8.63
C ASP A 98 17.05 2.31 -7.35
N LEU A 99 15.72 2.31 -7.44
CA LEU A 99 14.81 2.40 -6.29
C LEU A 99 14.50 1.02 -5.69
N ARG A 100 14.68 -0.05 -6.48
CA ARG A 100 14.31 -1.43 -6.13
C ARG A 100 14.81 -1.83 -4.75
N PHE A 101 16.10 -1.63 -4.53
CA PHE A 101 16.76 -1.94 -3.26
C PHE A 101 16.14 -1.18 -2.07
N GLY A 102 15.71 0.07 -2.28
CA GLY A 102 15.04 0.85 -1.24
C GLY A 102 13.67 0.28 -0.88
N VAL A 103 12.92 -0.19 -1.88
CA VAL A 103 11.63 -0.87 -1.65
C VAL A 103 11.82 -2.17 -0.87
N GLU A 104 12.74 -3.03 -1.32
CA GLU A 104 13.06 -4.30 -0.66
C GLU A 104 13.55 -4.07 0.77
N LYS A 105 14.38 -3.05 1.00
CA LYS A 105 14.86 -2.69 2.34
C LYS A 105 13.72 -2.41 3.32
N ILE A 106 12.66 -1.72 2.90
CA ILE A 106 11.50 -1.44 3.76
C ILE A 106 10.70 -2.73 4.03
N ILE A 107 10.51 -3.56 3.00
CA ILE A 107 9.83 -4.86 3.13
C ILE A 107 10.58 -5.76 4.12
N GLU A 108 11.90 -5.90 3.96
CA GLU A 108 12.73 -6.74 4.83
C GLU A 108 12.80 -6.19 6.24
N LYS A 109 12.89 -4.87 6.41
CA LYS A 109 12.87 -4.26 7.74
C LYS A 109 11.56 -4.60 8.47
N GLU A 110 10.42 -4.39 7.81
CA GLU A 110 9.13 -4.69 8.41
C GLU A 110 8.94 -6.20 8.66
N SER A 111 9.42 -7.06 7.76
CA SER A 111 9.43 -8.51 7.94
C SER A 111 10.20 -8.94 9.20
N VAL A 112 11.36 -8.33 9.45
CA VAL A 112 12.15 -8.57 10.66
C VAL A 112 11.42 -8.05 11.89
N ASP A 113 10.86 -6.84 11.84
CA ASP A 113 10.13 -6.23 12.95
C ASP A 113 8.93 -7.14 13.34
N LEU A 114 8.16 -7.63 12.38
CA LEU A 114 7.06 -8.60 12.61
C LEU A 114 7.54 -9.90 13.28
N GLN A 115 8.70 -10.42 12.87
CA GLN A 115 9.27 -11.63 13.47
C GLN A 115 9.67 -11.38 14.94
N THR A 116 10.30 -10.24 15.23
CA THR A 116 10.69 -9.89 16.60
C THR A 116 9.47 -9.70 17.51
N HIS A 117 8.42 -9.04 17.03
CA HIS A 117 7.17 -8.88 17.78
C HIS A 117 6.45 -10.20 18.04
N THR A 118 6.47 -11.12 17.07
CA THR A 118 5.89 -12.46 17.23
C THR A 118 6.65 -13.26 18.29
N ASN A 119 7.99 -13.24 18.22
CA ASN A 119 8.85 -13.95 19.18
C ASN A 119 8.69 -13.40 20.61
N ALA A 120 8.69 -12.08 20.78
CA ALA A 120 8.47 -11.44 22.07
C ALA A 120 7.07 -11.76 22.65
N ALA A 121 6.04 -11.81 21.81
CA ALA A 121 4.70 -12.20 22.25
C ALA A 121 4.62 -13.67 22.68
N THR A 122 5.33 -14.59 21.99
CA THR A 122 5.43 -15.98 22.42
C THR A 122 6.20 -16.17 23.72
N GLU A 123 7.23 -15.34 23.97
CA GLU A 123 7.98 -15.35 25.24
C GLU A 123 7.11 -14.82 26.39
N ILE A 124 6.41 -13.71 26.20
CA ILE A 124 5.48 -13.15 27.20
C ILE A 124 4.33 -14.12 27.49
N ALA A 125 3.74 -14.76 26.47
CA ALA A 125 2.68 -15.75 26.67
C ALA A 125 3.10 -16.95 27.53
N ASN A 126 4.39 -17.30 27.51
CA ASN A 126 4.96 -18.35 28.38
C ASN A 126 5.25 -17.85 29.80
N GLU A 127 5.41 -16.54 30.01
CA GLU A 127 5.70 -15.93 31.32
C GLU A 127 4.46 -15.40 32.06
N THR A 128 3.42 -14.92 31.37
CA THR A 128 2.20 -14.36 31.97
C THR A 128 1.17 -15.42 32.36
N THR A 129 1.54 -16.32 33.29
CA THR A 129 0.55 -17.11 34.05
C THR A 129 -0.01 -16.37 35.27
N ASN A 130 0.40 -15.14 35.59
CA ASN A 130 -0.13 -14.41 36.75
C ASN A 130 -0.10 -12.90 36.55
N SER A 131 -1.27 -12.27 36.43
CA SER A 131 -1.68 -11.04 37.14
C SER A 131 -2.71 -10.25 36.34
N GLU A 132 -3.95 -10.23 36.83
CA GLU A 132 -4.95 -9.22 36.51
C GLU A 132 -4.60 -7.89 37.20
N THR A 133 -4.85 -6.74 36.56
CA THR A 133 -5.70 -5.66 37.11
C THR A 133 -5.81 -4.46 36.17
N ASN A 134 -7.01 -3.87 36.22
CA ASN A 134 -7.56 -2.76 35.43
C ASN A 134 -6.95 -1.39 35.76
N PHE A 135 -7.08 -0.38 34.86
CA PHE A 135 -7.90 0.85 35.08
C PHE A 135 -7.90 1.85 33.89
N SER A 136 -9.08 2.00 33.28
CA SER A 136 -9.82 3.20 32.82
C SER A 136 -9.27 4.26 31.82
N ASN A 137 -9.97 4.29 30.67
CA ASN A 137 -10.72 5.41 30.07
C ASN A 137 -10.04 6.44 29.13
N PHE A 138 -9.92 6.08 27.84
CA PHE A 138 -10.40 6.89 26.70
C PHE A 138 -10.82 5.93 25.56
N VAL A 139 -12.13 5.84 25.29
CA VAL A 139 -12.72 4.81 24.40
C VAL A 139 -12.55 5.17 22.92
N TRP A 140 -11.37 4.88 22.36
CA TRP A 140 -11.28 4.27 21.04
C TRP A 140 -10.93 2.83 21.31
N ARG A 141 -11.73 1.87 20.83
CA ARG A 141 -11.56 0.44 21.11
C ARG A 141 -10.07 0.07 21.07
N GLU A 142 -9.57 -0.32 22.24
CA GLU A 142 -8.29 -0.98 22.41
C GLU A 142 -8.42 -2.30 21.65
N ASN A 143 -8.06 -2.26 20.37
CA ASN A 143 -7.86 -3.47 19.61
C ASN A 143 -6.56 -4.04 20.18
N THR A 144 -6.67 -4.91 21.17
CA THR A 144 -5.63 -5.90 21.46
C THR A 144 -5.57 -6.82 20.24
N MET A 145 -5.03 -6.30 19.14
CA MET A 145 -4.63 -7.08 17.98
C MET A 145 -3.58 -8.05 18.51
N LEU A 146 -3.92 -9.34 18.49
CA LEU A 146 -2.98 -10.40 18.79
C LEU A 146 -1.73 -10.16 17.94
N SER A 147 -0.57 -10.12 18.58
CA SER A 147 0.74 -10.04 17.94
C SER A 147 0.81 -11.08 16.83
N GLY A 148 0.67 -10.64 15.56
CA GLY A 148 0.47 -11.55 14.44
C GLY A 148 -0.59 -11.15 13.43
N SER A 149 -1.04 -9.91 13.36
CA SER A 149 -1.70 -9.38 12.14
C SER A 149 -0.68 -8.51 11.43
N GLY A 150 -0.21 -8.94 10.24
CA GLY A 150 0.81 -8.22 9.48
C GLY A 150 0.39 -6.78 9.15
N PRO A 151 1.30 -5.96 8.61
CA PRO A 151 1.06 -4.55 8.36
C PRO A 151 -0.06 -4.35 7.33
N VAL A 152 -0.75 -3.22 7.44
CA VAL A 152 -1.63 -2.73 6.38
C VAL A 152 -0.77 -2.21 5.23
N LEU A 153 -0.89 -2.86 4.08
CA LEU A 153 -0.15 -2.48 2.87
C LEU A 153 -0.87 -1.38 2.10
N LEU A 154 -0.16 -0.29 1.80
CA LEU A 154 -0.63 0.85 1.02
C LEU A 154 0.10 0.91 -0.32
N LEU A 155 -0.65 0.79 -1.41
CA LEU A 155 -0.12 0.79 -2.78
C LEU A 155 -0.98 1.65 -3.69
N HIS A 156 -0.34 2.27 -4.68
CA HIS A 156 -1.05 2.92 -5.77
C HIS A 156 -1.56 1.90 -6.80
N PHE A 157 -0.74 0.91 -7.18
CA PHE A 157 -1.20 -0.20 -8.03
C PHE A 157 -1.77 -1.35 -7.22
N PRO A 158 -2.91 -1.93 -7.62
CA PRO A 158 -3.45 -3.13 -6.98
C PRO A 158 -2.50 -4.32 -7.14
N LEU A 159 -2.50 -5.22 -6.15
CA LEU A 159 -1.70 -6.46 -6.18
C LEU A 159 -2.21 -7.48 -7.22
N HIS A 160 -3.50 -7.43 -7.56
CA HIS A 160 -4.15 -8.33 -8.51
C HIS A 160 -5.29 -7.62 -9.24
N SER A 161 -5.54 -8.02 -10.49
CA SER A 161 -6.65 -7.52 -11.30
C SER A 161 -7.78 -8.53 -11.31
N THR A 162 -8.97 -8.13 -10.89
CA THR A 162 -10.18 -8.98 -10.87
C THR A 162 -10.86 -9.09 -12.23
N LEU A 163 -10.31 -8.51 -13.31
CA LEU A 163 -10.97 -8.51 -14.63
C LEU A 163 -11.11 -9.90 -15.30
N ASN A 164 -10.53 -10.95 -14.72
CA ASN A 164 -10.67 -12.32 -15.23
C ASN A 164 -11.32 -13.31 -14.23
N SER A 165 -11.83 -12.85 -13.08
CA SER A 165 -12.55 -13.72 -12.14
C SER A 165 -14.05 -13.72 -12.42
N ASN A 166 -14.45 -14.17 -13.61
CA ASN A 166 -15.82 -14.64 -13.78
C ASN A 166 -15.90 -16.10 -13.29
N CYS A 167 -16.79 -16.33 -12.32
CA CYS A 167 -17.21 -17.64 -11.81
C CYS A 167 -16.31 -18.32 -10.76
N ALA A 168 -16.21 -17.73 -9.56
CA ALA A 168 -15.93 -18.48 -8.34
C ALA A 168 -16.89 -18.09 -7.21
N ALA A 169 -18.18 -18.11 -7.53
CA ALA A 169 -19.25 -18.28 -6.55
C ALA A 169 -20.21 -19.35 -7.10
N VAL A 170 -19.68 -20.55 -7.32
CA VAL A 170 -20.56 -21.72 -7.41
C VAL A 170 -20.98 -22.01 -5.97
N ASN A 171 -22.08 -21.37 -5.57
CA ASN A 171 -22.88 -21.86 -4.47
C ASN A 171 -23.15 -23.34 -4.77
N ALA A 172 -22.68 -24.20 -3.87
CA ALA A 172 -23.16 -25.56 -3.79
C ALA A 172 -24.68 -25.52 -3.70
N LEU A 173 -25.34 -26.34 -4.55
CA LEU A 173 -26.77 -26.58 -4.72
C LEU A 173 -27.38 -26.02 -6.03
N ASN A 174 -27.35 -26.90 -7.03
CA ASN A 174 -28.41 -27.14 -8.03
C ASN A 174 -28.75 -26.03 -9.03
N GLN A 175 -28.22 -26.18 -10.26
CA GLN A 175 -28.94 -26.22 -11.56
C GLN A 175 -28.16 -25.51 -12.69
N SER A 176 -27.88 -26.30 -13.74
CA SER A 176 -27.50 -26.00 -15.14
C SER A 176 -26.41 -24.95 -15.44
N PRO A 177 -25.37 -25.30 -16.23
CA PRO A 177 -24.38 -24.35 -16.70
C PRO A 177 -24.97 -23.45 -17.80
N SER A 178 -25.27 -22.19 -17.47
CA SER A 178 -25.44 -21.17 -18.50
C SER A 178 -24.06 -20.75 -19.04
N PRO A 179 -23.82 -20.75 -20.37
CA PRO A 179 -22.58 -20.23 -20.91
C PRO A 179 -22.52 -18.72 -20.65
N CYS A 180 -21.51 -18.28 -19.92
CA CYS A 180 -21.26 -16.86 -19.67
C CYS A 180 -20.87 -16.18 -20.99
N HIS A 181 -21.86 -15.68 -21.72
CA HIS A 181 -21.64 -14.73 -22.80
C HIS A 181 -21.61 -13.32 -22.22
N HIS A 182 -20.42 -12.78 -21.92
CA HIS A 182 -20.28 -11.33 -21.83
C HIS A 182 -19.03 -10.82 -22.54
N LYS A 183 -19.32 -10.15 -23.66
CA LYS A 183 -18.54 -9.18 -24.42
C LYS A 183 -17.37 -8.60 -23.62
N SER A 184 -16.16 -8.84 -24.12
CA SER A 184 -15.01 -7.97 -23.95
C SER A 184 -15.47 -6.51 -24.07
N LEU A 185 -15.48 -5.80 -22.95
CA LEU A 185 -15.81 -4.37 -22.93
C LEU A 185 -14.59 -3.61 -23.46
N LYS A 186 -14.29 -3.74 -24.76
CA LYS A 186 -13.46 -2.80 -25.54
C LYS A 186 -14.16 -1.44 -25.71
N THR A 187 -14.84 -0.96 -24.66
CA THR A 187 -15.72 0.21 -24.73
C THR A 187 -15.60 1.08 -23.47
N PHE A 188 -14.36 1.32 -23.03
CA PHE A 188 -14.00 2.61 -22.41
C PHE A 188 -13.25 3.53 -23.38
N GLY A 189 -13.41 3.29 -24.69
CA GLY A 189 -13.19 4.35 -25.68
C GLY A 189 -14.22 5.46 -25.43
N ASN A 190 -13.75 6.65 -25.06
CA ASN A 190 -14.48 7.92 -24.94
C ASN A 190 -14.95 8.39 -23.55
N ARG A 191 -14.25 8.08 -22.47
CA ARG A 191 -14.06 9.10 -21.41
C ARG A 191 -12.66 9.67 -21.54
N ARG A 192 -12.53 10.82 -22.22
CA ARG A 192 -11.37 11.72 -22.09
C ARG A 192 -11.33 12.28 -20.67
N LEU A 193 -11.05 11.42 -19.69
CA LEU A 193 -10.60 11.80 -18.36
C LEU A 193 -9.12 12.15 -18.49
N ALA A 194 -8.79 13.43 -18.31
CA ALA A 194 -7.45 14.01 -18.18
C ALA A 194 -6.26 13.10 -18.57
N GLY A 195 -6.06 12.87 -19.88
CA GLY A 195 -4.94 12.07 -20.42
C GLY A 195 -4.96 10.59 -19.98
N ALA A 196 -4.70 9.68 -20.91
CA ALA A 196 -4.24 8.36 -20.49
C ALA A 196 -2.97 8.60 -19.65
N GLY A 197 -2.95 8.08 -18.41
CA GLY A 197 -1.76 8.14 -17.58
C GLY A 197 -0.60 7.41 -18.27
N PRO A 198 0.62 7.49 -17.72
CA PRO A 198 1.74 6.72 -18.23
C PRO A 198 1.46 5.21 -18.25
N TYR A 199 0.57 4.76 -17.36
CA TYR A 199 0.07 3.40 -17.33
C TYR A 199 -1.47 3.36 -17.51
N ASP A 200 -1.97 2.28 -18.12
CA ASP A 200 -3.41 1.99 -18.18
C ASP A 200 -4.01 1.76 -16.78
N LEU A 201 -5.31 2.04 -16.62
CA LEU A 201 -6.08 1.80 -15.38
C LEU A 201 -6.10 0.32 -14.90
N LEU A 202 -5.46 -0.58 -15.65
CA LEU A 202 -5.44 -2.02 -15.41
C LEU A 202 -4.08 -2.54 -14.92
N HIS A 203 -3.07 -1.68 -14.75
CA HIS A 203 -1.78 -2.14 -14.25
C HIS A 203 -1.87 -2.62 -12.80
N THR A 204 -1.24 -3.76 -12.55
CA THR A 204 -1.07 -4.35 -11.22
C THR A 204 0.41 -4.44 -10.91
N VAL A 205 0.72 -4.58 -9.62
CA VAL A 205 2.05 -5.04 -9.20
C VAL A 205 2.36 -6.38 -9.88
N PRO A 206 3.60 -6.60 -10.40
CA PRO A 206 3.93 -7.86 -11.07
C PRO A 206 3.73 -9.07 -10.13
N PRO A 207 3.31 -10.25 -10.64
CA PRO A 207 3.00 -11.40 -9.79
C PRO A 207 4.15 -11.83 -8.86
N ASN A 208 5.40 -11.82 -9.35
CA ASN A 208 6.56 -12.16 -8.53
C ASN A 208 6.74 -11.20 -7.36
N GLU A 209 6.44 -9.92 -7.58
CA GLU A 209 6.52 -8.88 -6.56
C GLU A 209 5.39 -8.99 -5.55
N THR A 210 4.18 -9.28 -6.02
CA THR A 210 3.04 -9.59 -5.16
C THR A 210 3.33 -10.80 -4.28
N GLU A 211 3.92 -11.86 -4.84
CA GLU A 211 4.32 -13.04 -4.08
C GLU A 211 5.39 -12.71 -3.04
N TYR A 212 6.43 -11.98 -3.42
CA TYR A 212 7.48 -11.56 -2.50
C TYR A 212 6.93 -10.75 -1.32
N ILE A 213 6.08 -9.75 -1.60
CA ILE A 213 5.42 -8.94 -0.56
C ILE A 213 4.61 -9.83 0.39
N PHE A 214 3.82 -10.75 -0.16
CA PHE A 214 3.04 -11.67 0.68
C PHE A 214 3.93 -12.62 1.47
N GLN A 215 5.04 -13.12 0.93
CA GLN A 215 5.93 -14.00 1.68
C GLN A 215 6.64 -13.26 2.83
N ALA A 216 7.04 -12.01 2.61
CA ALA A 216 7.77 -11.20 3.58
C ALA A 216 6.85 -10.59 4.66
N LEU A 217 5.68 -10.07 4.28
CA LEU A 217 4.78 -9.34 5.19
C LEU A 217 3.61 -10.17 5.72
N LYS A 218 3.54 -11.47 5.38
CA LYS A 218 2.47 -12.33 5.89
C LYS A 218 2.64 -12.58 7.39
N PRO A 219 1.59 -12.37 8.18
CA PRO A 219 1.59 -12.80 9.56
C PRO A 219 1.76 -14.33 9.66
N ARG A 220 2.77 -14.78 10.40
CA ARG A 220 2.98 -16.20 10.69
C ARG A 220 2.27 -16.55 11.99
N TYR A 221 1.05 -17.05 11.88
CA TYR A 221 0.37 -17.67 13.01
C TYR A 221 1.04 -19.02 13.29
N PHE A 222 1.59 -19.20 14.49
CA PHE A 222 1.99 -20.51 14.99
C PHE A 222 0.76 -21.20 15.57
N CYS A 223 0.24 -22.24 14.91
CA CYS A 223 -0.69 -23.16 15.54
C CYS A 223 0.10 -24.01 16.55
N VAL A 224 0.00 -23.69 17.84
CA VAL A 224 0.44 -24.60 18.91
C VAL A 224 -0.57 -25.73 18.96
N GLY A 225 -0.17 -26.93 18.54
CA GLY A 225 -0.99 -28.13 18.66
C GLY A 225 -1.22 -28.44 20.15
N THR A 226 -2.49 -28.37 20.57
CA THR A 226 -2.98 -28.87 21.87
C THR A 226 -3.01 -30.37 21.91
#